data_AF-A0A5C2LI40-F1
#
_entry.id   AF-A0A5C2LI40-F1
#
_cell.length_a   1.000
_cell.length_b   1.000
_cell.length_c   1.000
_cell.angle_alpha   90.00
_cell.angle_beta   90.00
_cell.angle_gamma   90.00
#
_symmetry.space_group_name_H-M   'P 1'
#
loop_
_entity.id
_entity.type
_entity.pdbx_description
1 polymer ?
#
loop_
_entity_poly.entity_id
_entity_poly.type
_entity_poly.pdbx_seq_one_letter_code
_entity_poly.pdbx_strand_id
1 'polypeptide(L)'
;MKMVEKGKYDHHLLEDYTEEEFQQMDGFLDHWRDMNFSYAAVKQLEGKYLVQNRVTGEIYESAQFLYILVAACLFSNYPRETRLDYIKRFYDAVSTFKISLPTPIMSGVRTPTRQFSSCVLIECGGDSPDSINATSSAIVKYVSQRAGIGINAGRIRALGSRSAAAKPSTPAAFHSTSISRPR
;
A
#
# COMPACT_ATOMS: atom_id res chain seq x y z
N MET A 1 -10.88 -3.93 -19.80
CA MET A 1 -10.56 -2.61 -20.41
C MET A 1 -11.21 -1.43 -19.67
N LYS A 2 -12.53 -1.41 -19.44
CA LYS A 2 -13.27 -0.28 -18.80
C LYS A 2 -12.64 0.36 -17.55
N MET A 3 -12.04 -0.41 -16.64
CA MET A 3 -11.44 0.12 -15.40
C MET A 3 -10.09 0.81 -15.63
N VAL A 4 -9.34 0.38 -16.65
CA VAL A 4 -8.09 1.03 -17.05
C VAL A 4 -8.40 2.36 -17.73
N GLU A 5 -9.39 2.40 -18.62
CA GLU A 5 -9.88 3.64 -19.25
C GLU A 5 -10.38 4.67 -18.23
N LYS A 6 -11.02 4.22 -17.16
CA LYS A 6 -11.45 5.07 -16.03
C LYS A 6 -10.31 5.48 -15.09
N GLY A 7 -9.06 5.07 -15.36
CA GLY A 7 -7.88 5.34 -14.53
C GLY A 7 -7.94 4.68 -13.15
N LYS A 8 -8.71 3.61 -12.98
CA LYS A 8 -8.88 2.90 -11.70
C LYS A 8 -7.90 1.74 -11.54
N TYR A 9 -7.58 1.06 -12.64
CA TYR A 9 -6.52 0.06 -12.72
C TYR A 9 -5.32 0.57 -13.50
N ASP A 10 -4.14 0.02 -13.22
CA ASP A 10 -2.91 0.37 -13.92
C ASP A 10 -2.92 -0.18 -15.37
N HIS A 11 -2.33 0.57 -16.30
CA HIS A 11 -2.26 0.22 -17.72
C HIS A 11 -1.42 -1.03 -17.98
N HIS A 12 -0.43 -1.32 -17.13
CA HIS A 12 0.46 -2.47 -17.32
C HIS A 12 -0.31 -3.80 -17.37
N LEU A 13 -1.50 -3.89 -16.76
CA LEU A 13 -2.34 -5.08 -16.82
C LEU A 13 -2.72 -5.44 -18.27
N LEU A 14 -2.96 -4.45 -19.13
CA LEU A 14 -3.29 -4.68 -20.55
C LEU A 14 -2.04 -4.83 -21.43
N GLU A 15 -0.88 -4.44 -20.94
CA GLU A 15 0.41 -4.58 -21.64
C GLU A 15 1.03 -5.96 -21.37
N ASP A 16 0.93 -6.43 -20.13
CA ASP A 16 1.57 -7.66 -19.65
C ASP A 16 0.79 -8.93 -20.04
N TYR A 17 -0.53 -8.82 -20.19
CA TYR A 17 -1.45 -9.93 -20.41
C TYR A 17 -2.27 -9.76 -21.69
N THR A 18 -2.39 -10.82 -22.47
CA THR A 18 -3.27 -10.84 -23.64
C THR A 18 -4.73 -11.08 -23.24
N GLU A 19 -5.65 -10.85 -24.18
CA GLU A 19 -7.07 -11.11 -23.95
C GLU A 19 -7.34 -12.60 -23.65
N GLU A 20 -6.62 -13.51 -24.31
CA GLU A 20 -6.72 -14.95 -24.06
C GLU A 20 -6.24 -15.33 -22.64
N GLU A 21 -5.24 -14.63 -22.11
CA GLU A 21 -4.79 -14.85 -20.73
C GLU A 21 -5.78 -14.29 -19.71
N PHE A 22 -6.44 -13.17 -20.02
CA PHE A 22 -7.57 -12.69 -19.22
C PHE A 22 -8.73 -13.68 -19.22
N GLN A 23 -9.06 -14.27 -20.36
CA GLN A 23 -10.10 -15.31 -20.44
C GLN A 23 -9.72 -16.56 -19.62
N GLN A 24 -8.44 -16.96 -19.63
CA GLN A 24 -7.97 -18.05 -18.77
C GLN A 24 -8.08 -17.70 -17.28
N MET A 25 -7.70 -16.47 -16.89
CA MET A 25 -7.84 -16.00 -15.52
C MET A 25 -9.31 -15.91 -15.08
N ASP A 26 -10.22 -15.53 -15.98
CA ASP A 26 -11.66 -15.53 -15.73
C ASP A 26 -12.17 -16.95 -15.41
N GLY A 27 -11.64 -17.96 -16.10
CA GLY A 27 -11.91 -19.37 -15.80
C GLY A 27 -11.41 -19.85 -14.42
N PHE A 28 -10.53 -19.10 -13.76
CA PHE A 28 -10.10 -19.42 -12.39
C PHE A 28 -11.03 -18.84 -11.32
N LEU A 29 -11.83 -17.82 -11.68
CA LEU A 29 -12.66 -17.10 -10.73
C LEU A 29 -13.81 -17.97 -10.22
N ASP A 30 -13.99 -17.94 -8.90
CA ASP A 30 -15.13 -18.52 -8.22
C ASP A 30 -15.79 -17.43 -7.37
N HIS A 31 -16.76 -16.75 -7.98
CA HIS A 31 -17.55 -15.70 -7.33
C HIS A 31 -18.32 -16.19 -6.12
N TRP A 32 -18.55 -17.50 -5.98
CA TRP A 32 -19.26 -18.00 -4.82
C TRP A 32 -18.46 -17.88 -3.52
N ARG A 33 -17.13 -17.74 -3.62
CA ARG A 33 -16.25 -17.47 -2.48
C ARG A 33 -16.57 -16.15 -1.78
N ASP A 34 -17.26 -15.22 -2.43
CA ASP A 34 -17.73 -13.98 -1.78
C ASP A 34 -18.73 -14.26 -0.64
N MET A 35 -19.40 -15.41 -0.63
CA MET A 35 -20.32 -15.79 0.47
C MET A 35 -19.61 -16.36 1.69
N ASN A 36 -18.32 -16.69 1.56
CA ASN A 36 -17.54 -17.20 2.69
C ASN A 36 -17.08 -16.07 3.62
N PHE A 37 -17.31 -14.81 3.25
CA PHE A 37 -16.97 -13.67 4.08
C PHE A 37 -17.96 -13.47 5.22
N SER A 38 -17.44 -13.20 6.42
CA SER A 38 -18.24 -12.66 7.51
C SER A 38 -18.63 -11.20 7.22
N TYR A 39 -19.70 -10.72 7.87
CA TYR A 39 -20.13 -9.33 7.76
C TYR A 39 -19.00 -8.33 8.05
N ALA A 40 -18.20 -8.58 9.08
CA ALA A 40 -17.07 -7.71 9.44
C ALA A 40 -16.01 -7.67 8.33
N ALA A 41 -15.74 -8.81 7.68
CA ALA A 41 -14.80 -8.87 6.56
C ALA A 41 -15.33 -8.10 5.34
N VAL A 42 -16.62 -8.23 5.01
CA VAL A 42 -17.26 -7.44 3.95
C VAL A 42 -17.16 -5.95 4.24
N LYS A 43 -17.38 -5.52 5.48
CA LYS A 43 -17.22 -4.10 5.86
C LYS A 43 -15.78 -3.60 5.77
N GLN A 44 -14.77 -4.44 6.03
CA GLN A 44 -13.38 -4.06 5.77
C GLN A 44 -13.09 -3.94 4.26
N LEU A 45 -13.58 -4.89 3.46
CA LEU A 45 -13.42 -4.87 2.01
C LEU A 45 -14.01 -3.60 1.41
N GLU A 46 -15.29 -3.33 1.72
CA GLU A 46 -16.03 -2.14 1.32
C GLU A 46 -15.32 -0.86 1.76
N GLY A 47 -14.93 -0.76 3.04
CA GLY A 47 -14.39 0.48 3.59
C GLY A 47 -12.95 0.80 3.18
N LYS A 48 -12.12 -0.20 2.87
CA LYS A 48 -10.66 0.00 2.74
C LYS A 48 -10.02 -0.65 1.53
N TYR A 49 -10.51 -1.79 1.06
CA TYR A 49 -9.74 -2.64 0.14
C TYR A 49 -10.24 -2.58 -1.30
N LEU A 50 -11.56 -2.48 -1.51
CA LEU A 50 -12.12 -2.36 -2.85
C LEU A 50 -11.80 -0.98 -3.44
N VAL A 51 -11.48 -0.98 -4.72
CA VAL A 51 -11.28 0.21 -5.53
C VAL A 51 -12.61 0.95 -5.60
N GLN A 52 -12.60 2.17 -5.09
CA GLN A 52 -13.80 2.97 -4.90
C GLN A 52 -13.49 4.45 -5.09
N ASN A 53 -14.52 5.22 -5.41
CA ASN A 53 -14.47 6.66 -5.36
C ASN A 53 -14.80 7.12 -3.94
N ARG A 54 -13.82 7.68 -3.24
CA ARG A 54 -14.00 8.12 -1.85
C ARG A 54 -14.90 9.33 -1.67
N VAL A 55 -15.18 10.07 -2.75
CA VAL A 55 -16.09 11.23 -2.72
C VAL A 55 -17.53 10.80 -2.96
N THR A 56 -17.76 9.95 -3.97
CA THR A 56 -19.12 9.52 -4.34
C THR A 56 -19.58 8.25 -3.63
N GLY A 57 -18.65 7.47 -3.05
CA GLY A 57 -18.92 6.16 -2.47
C GLY A 57 -19.10 5.03 -3.50
N GLU A 58 -18.91 5.31 -4.79
CA GLU A 58 -19.07 4.30 -5.85
C GLU A 58 -17.98 3.23 -5.75
N ILE A 59 -18.39 1.96 -5.65
CA ILE A 59 -17.50 0.79 -5.63
C ILE A 59 -17.38 0.23 -7.05
N TYR A 60 -16.14 -0.04 -7.49
CA TYR A 60 -15.86 -0.42 -8.88
C TYR A 60 -15.62 -1.92 -9.09
N GLU A 61 -15.46 -2.72 -8.04
CA GLU A 61 -15.08 -4.13 -8.20
C GLU A 61 -15.60 -5.02 -7.06
N SER A 62 -15.52 -6.34 -7.25
CA SER A 62 -15.80 -7.37 -6.24
C SER A 62 -14.51 -7.91 -5.60
N ALA A 63 -14.64 -8.69 -4.54
CA ALA A 63 -13.48 -9.24 -3.83
C ALA A 63 -12.70 -10.26 -4.67
N GLN A 64 -13.37 -11.02 -5.54
CA GLN A 64 -12.66 -11.96 -6.41
C GLN A 64 -11.79 -11.26 -7.47
N PHE A 65 -12.27 -10.16 -8.06
CA PHE A 65 -11.45 -9.35 -8.95
C PHE A 65 -10.24 -8.75 -8.24
N LEU A 66 -10.41 -8.30 -6.99
CA LEU A 66 -9.30 -7.88 -6.15
C LEU A 66 -8.24 -8.99 -6.03
N TYR A 67 -8.62 -10.22 -5.70
CA TYR A 67 -7.66 -11.30 -5.49
C TYR A 67 -6.94 -11.73 -6.77
N ILE A 68 -7.67 -11.92 -7.88
CA ILE A 68 -7.06 -12.38 -9.13
C ILE A 68 -6.13 -11.31 -9.71
N LEU A 69 -6.50 -10.02 -9.63
CA LEU A 69 -5.67 -8.94 -10.15
C LEU A 69 -4.47 -8.66 -9.27
N VAL A 70 -4.56 -8.85 -7.94
CA VAL A 70 -3.39 -8.82 -7.07
C VAL A 70 -2.42 -9.95 -7.47
N ALA A 71 -2.91 -11.16 -7.71
CA ALA A 71 -2.09 -12.26 -8.20
C ALA A 71 -1.43 -11.92 -9.54
N ALA A 72 -2.20 -11.42 -10.51
CA ALA A 72 -1.72 -11.03 -11.82
C ALA A 72 -0.62 -9.94 -11.76
N CYS A 73 -0.79 -8.92 -10.93
CA CYS A 73 0.23 -7.88 -10.77
C CYS A 73 1.51 -8.40 -10.09
N LEU A 74 1.40 -9.28 -9.08
CA LEU A 74 2.56 -9.80 -8.36
C LEU A 74 3.42 -10.75 -9.22
N PHE A 75 2.79 -11.49 -10.13
CA PHE A 75 3.45 -12.48 -10.99
C PHE A 75 3.57 -12.03 -12.45
N SER A 76 3.35 -10.76 -12.79
CA SER A 76 3.36 -10.27 -14.18
C SER A 76 4.69 -10.52 -14.91
N ASN A 77 5.80 -10.43 -14.19
CA ASN A 77 7.16 -10.62 -14.72
C ASN A 77 7.62 -12.09 -14.75
N TYR A 78 6.76 -13.06 -14.40
CA TYR A 78 7.13 -14.47 -14.46
C TYR A 78 7.12 -15.00 -15.91
N PRO A 79 7.89 -16.07 -16.22
CA PRO A 79 7.85 -16.70 -17.54
C PRO A 79 6.43 -17.13 -17.92
N ARG A 80 6.01 -16.85 -19.16
CA ARG A 80 4.63 -17.10 -19.65
C ARG A 80 4.16 -18.54 -19.43
N GLU A 81 5.07 -19.50 -19.56
CA GLU A 81 4.83 -20.94 -19.36
C GLU A 81 4.35 -21.29 -17.95
N THR A 82 4.74 -20.50 -16.94
CA THR A 82 4.47 -20.79 -15.52
C THR A 82 3.62 -19.72 -14.84
N ARG A 83 3.55 -18.49 -15.38
CA ARG A 83 2.90 -17.36 -14.70
C ARG A 83 1.44 -17.62 -14.36
N LEU A 84 0.67 -18.22 -15.27
CA LEU A 84 -0.76 -18.50 -15.03
C LEU A 84 -0.97 -19.56 -13.94
N ASP A 85 -0.08 -20.56 -13.82
CA ASP A 85 -0.12 -21.53 -12.72
C ASP A 85 0.08 -20.83 -11.36
N TYR A 86 1.09 -19.97 -11.27
CA TYR A 86 1.36 -19.19 -10.05
C TYR A 86 0.18 -18.27 -9.70
N ILE A 87 -0.38 -17.57 -10.69
CA ILE A 87 -1.55 -16.70 -10.50
C ILE A 87 -2.72 -17.51 -9.95
N LYS A 88 -3.04 -18.65 -10.55
CA LYS A 88 -4.14 -19.51 -10.09
C LYS A 88 -3.91 -20.00 -8.66
N ARG A 89 -2.73 -20.56 -8.37
CA ARG A 89 -2.41 -21.10 -7.04
C ARG A 89 -2.43 -20.03 -5.96
N PHE A 90 -1.92 -18.84 -6.28
CA PHE A 90 -1.94 -17.71 -5.37
C PHE A 90 -3.37 -17.21 -5.15
N TYR A 91 -4.15 -17.03 -6.22
CA TYR A 91 -5.57 -16.68 -6.15
C TYR A 91 -6.33 -17.66 -5.25
N ASP A 92 -6.15 -18.97 -5.45
CA ASP A 92 -6.78 -20.01 -4.62
C ASP A 92 -6.36 -19.88 -3.16
N ALA A 93 -5.09 -19.62 -2.86
CA ALA A 93 -4.61 -19.48 -1.49
C ALA A 93 -5.19 -18.24 -0.78
N VAL A 94 -5.26 -17.09 -1.45
CA VAL A 94 -5.74 -15.85 -0.82
C VAL A 94 -7.27 -15.77 -0.75
N SER A 95 -7.98 -16.24 -1.78
CA SER A 95 -9.45 -16.23 -1.80
C SER A 95 -10.08 -17.29 -0.89
N THR A 96 -9.32 -18.32 -0.50
CA THR A 96 -9.71 -19.31 0.52
C THR A 96 -9.11 -19.03 1.91
N PHE A 97 -8.56 -17.83 2.11
CA PHE A 97 -8.03 -17.35 3.40
C PHE A 97 -6.84 -18.15 3.98
N LYS A 98 -6.14 -18.96 3.16
CA LYS A 98 -4.92 -19.64 3.57
C LYS A 98 -3.75 -18.67 3.76
N ILE A 99 -3.76 -17.56 3.02
CA ILE A 99 -2.76 -16.49 3.10
C ILE A 99 -3.49 -15.17 3.32
N SER A 100 -3.07 -14.40 4.32
CA SER A 100 -3.54 -13.04 4.56
C SER A 100 -2.57 -12.02 3.95
N LEU A 101 -3.11 -11.01 3.28
CA LEU A 101 -2.33 -9.95 2.66
C LEU A 101 -2.44 -8.64 3.47
N PRO A 102 -1.35 -7.86 3.58
CA PRO A 102 -1.41 -6.56 4.24
C PRO A 102 -2.23 -5.55 3.43
N THR A 103 -2.84 -4.59 4.14
CA THR A 103 -3.73 -3.56 3.57
C THR A 103 -3.19 -2.82 2.34
N PRO A 104 -1.91 -2.40 2.27
CA PRO A 104 -1.40 -1.70 1.08
C PRO A 104 -1.42 -2.58 -0.17
N ILE A 105 -1.20 -3.89 -0.01
CA ILE A 105 -1.26 -4.85 -1.11
C ILE A 105 -2.71 -5.01 -1.58
N MET A 106 -3.63 -5.29 -0.65
CA MET A 106 -5.04 -5.51 -0.97
C MET A 106 -5.70 -4.29 -1.63
N SER A 107 -5.34 -3.07 -1.19
CA SER A 107 -5.97 -1.83 -1.68
C SER A 107 -5.27 -1.20 -2.89
N GLY A 108 -4.00 -1.54 -3.16
CA GLY A 108 -3.15 -0.74 -4.05
C GLY A 108 -2.61 -1.46 -5.27
N VAL A 109 -2.29 -2.76 -5.19
CA VAL A 109 -1.37 -3.42 -6.14
C VAL A 109 -1.82 -3.40 -7.61
N ARG A 110 -3.13 -3.39 -7.86
CA ARG A 110 -3.72 -3.32 -9.21
C ARG A 110 -4.03 -1.91 -9.70
N THR A 111 -3.77 -0.90 -8.87
CA THR A 111 -4.07 0.51 -9.16
C THR A 111 -2.80 1.25 -9.60
N PRO A 112 -2.90 2.44 -10.21
CA PRO A 112 -1.73 3.22 -10.61
C PRO A 112 -0.77 3.63 -9.46
N THR A 113 -1.16 3.40 -8.20
CA THR A 113 -0.32 3.72 -7.04
C THR A 113 0.68 2.60 -6.80
N ARG A 114 1.99 2.90 -6.87
CA ARG A 114 3.07 1.91 -6.70
C ARG A 114 3.80 1.95 -5.35
N GLN A 115 3.16 2.47 -4.31
CA GLN A 115 3.70 2.42 -2.95
C GLN A 115 2.93 1.41 -2.10
N PHE A 116 3.57 0.28 -1.80
CA PHE A 116 2.97 -0.81 -1.01
C PHE A 116 3.66 -0.99 0.35
N SER A 117 4.67 -0.17 0.64
CA SER A 117 5.39 -0.22 1.92
C SER A 117 4.51 0.27 3.05
N SER A 118 4.19 -0.59 4.02
CA SER A 118 3.42 -0.21 5.21
C SER A 118 4.25 0.52 6.25
N CYS A 119 5.57 0.33 6.26
CA CYS A 119 6.49 0.88 7.26
C CYS A 119 7.74 1.45 6.58
N VAL A 120 8.14 2.66 6.95
CA VAL A 120 9.38 3.31 6.49
C VAL A 120 10.18 3.76 7.70
N LEU A 121 11.47 3.41 7.73
CA LEU A 121 12.42 3.88 8.74
C LEU A 121 13.18 5.08 8.17
N ILE A 122 13.18 6.19 8.89
CA ILE A 122 13.89 7.42 8.52
C ILE A 122 14.86 7.77 9.64
N GLU A 123 16.15 7.81 9.32
CA GLU A 123 17.17 8.34 10.22
C GLU A 123 17.41 9.81 9.89
N CYS A 124 17.33 10.69 10.89
CA CYS A 124 17.80 12.06 10.74
C CYS A 124 19.34 12.01 10.67
N GLY A 125 19.89 12.11 9.44
CA GLY A 125 21.29 11.87 9.12
C GLY A 125 22.32 12.73 9.87
N GLY A 126 21.88 13.79 10.54
CA GLY A 126 22.70 14.56 11.47
C GLY A 126 21.96 15.70 12.14
N ASP A 127 22.70 16.39 13.00
CA ASP A 127 22.25 17.54 13.78
C ASP A 127 22.41 18.84 12.97
N SER A 128 21.72 18.90 11.83
CA SER A 128 21.73 20.06 10.93
C SER A 128 20.31 20.42 10.47
N PRO A 129 20.02 21.71 10.21
CA PRO A 129 18.74 22.13 9.64
C PRO A 129 18.41 21.41 8.33
N ASP A 130 19.41 21.14 7.49
CA ASP A 130 19.22 20.44 6.22
C ASP A 130 18.76 18.99 6.42
N SER A 131 19.38 18.28 7.36
CA SER A 131 18.99 16.91 7.71
C SER A 131 17.58 16.85 8.32
N ILE A 132 17.24 17.82 9.17
CA ILE A 132 15.91 17.94 9.78
C ILE A 132 14.85 18.22 8.71
N ASN A 133 15.13 19.16 7.79
CA ASN A 133 14.21 19.50 6.70
C ASN A 133 14.03 18.33 5.73
N ALA A 134 15.11 17.64 5.35
CA ALA A 134 15.04 16.45 4.51
C ALA A 134 14.21 15.33 5.16
N THR A 135 14.40 15.12 6.47
CA THR A 135 13.61 14.16 7.27
C THR A 135 12.13 14.53 7.26
N SER A 136 11.80 15.81 7.49
CA SER A 136 10.42 16.31 7.44
C SER A 136 9.77 16.13 6.06
N SER A 137 10.48 16.48 4.98
CA SER A 137 10.00 16.28 3.61
C SER A 137 9.73 14.81 3.29
N ALA A 138 10.61 13.90 3.75
CA ALA A 138 10.41 12.47 3.59
C ALA A 138 9.19 11.95 4.36
N ILE A 139 8.96 12.43 5.60
CA ILE A 139 7.77 12.09 6.38
C ILE A 139 6.50 12.49 5.63
N VAL A 140 6.41 13.74 5.18
CA VAL A 140 5.22 14.23 4.43
C VAL A 140 4.96 13.38 3.19
N LYS A 141 6.02 13.07 2.44
CA LYS A 141 5.94 12.21 1.25
C LYS A 141 5.41 10.81 1.58
N TYR A 142 5.95 10.13 2.59
CA TYR A 142 5.58 8.75 2.88
C TYR A 142 4.26 8.61 3.66
N VAL A 143 3.91 9.58 4.51
CA VAL A 143 2.60 9.60 5.19
C VAL A 143 1.47 9.86 4.20
N SER A 144 1.65 10.75 3.21
CA SER A 144 0.66 10.95 2.14
C SER A 144 0.44 9.68 1.30
N GLN A 145 1.39 8.76 1.30
CA GLN A 145 1.32 7.43 0.68
C GLN A 145 0.90 6.32 1.65
N ARG A 146 0.39 6.66 2.84
CA ARG A 146 -0.14 5.74 3.87
C ARG A 146 0.89 4.82 4.54
N ALA A 147 2.17 5.17 4.50
CA ALA A 147 3.19 4.45 5.27
C ALA A 147 3.22 4.93 6.73
N GLY A 148 3.40 3.99 7.66
CA GLY A 148 3.80 4.29 9.04
C GLY A 148 5.28 4.64 9.08
N ILE A 149 5.67 5.67 9.84
CA ILE A 149 7.04 6.15 9.90
C ILE A 149 7.67 5.87 11.26
N GLY A 150 8.80 5.18 11.28
CA GLY A 150 9.71 5.13 12.43
C GLY A 150 10.83 6.13 12.23
N ILE A 151 11.00 7.08 13.17
CA ILE A 151 12.01 8.14 13.06
C ILE A 151 13.08 7.92 14.11
N ASN A 152 14.34 7.83 13.70
CA ASN A 152 15.47 7.97 14.61
C ASN A 152 15.95 9.43 14.60
N ALA A 153 15.66 10.14 15.69
CA ALA A 153 16.07 11.52 15.92
C ALA A 153 17.15 11.64 17.03
N GLY A 154 17.76 10.53 17.45
CA GLY A 154 18.70 10.51 18.59
C GLY A 154 19.99 11.30 18.36
N ARG A 155 20.29 11.68 17.12
CA ARG A 155 21.44 12.52 16.78
C ARG A 155 21.18 14.02 16.96
N ILE A 156 19.93 14.45 17.15
CA ILE A 156 19.61 15.87 17.38
C ILE A 156 20.10 16.28 18.77
N ARG A 157 20.82 17.41 18.84
CA ARG A 157 21.40 17.90 20.08
C ARG A 157 20.36 18.21 21.17
N ALA A 158 20.75 18.05 22.43
CA ALA A 158 19.93 18.45 23.58
C ALA A 158 19.79 19.98 23.68
N LEU A 159 18.73 20.44 24.34
CA LEU A 159 18.52 21.86 24.66
C LEU A 159 19.73 22.43 25.45
N GLY A 160 20.20 23.61 25.07
CA GLY A 160 21.33 24.29 25.72
C GLY A 160 22.73 23.94 25.19
N SER A 161 22.82 23.02 24.23
CA SER A 161 24.09 22.73 23.55
C SER A 161 24.51 23.85 22.58
N ARG A 162 25.82 24.08 22.44
CA ARG A 162 26.39 25.20 21.65
C ARG A 162 26.15 25.02 20.16
N SER A 163 25.29 25.85 19.58
CA SER A 163 25.11 26.01 18.14
C SER A 163 26.37 26.63 17.50
N ALA A 164 26.81 26.14 16.34
CA ALA A 164 27.92 26.75 15.59
C ALA A 164 27.57 28.16 15.06
N ALA A 165 26.27 28.47 14.94
CA ALA A 165 25.76 29.80 14.62
C ALA A 165 25.19 30.45 15.89
N ALA A 166 25.74 31.60 16.29
CA ALA A 166 25.32 32.39 17.45
C ALA A 166 23.93 33.03 17.26
N LYS A 167 22.87 32.22 17.24
CA LYS A 167 21.51 32.62 17.58
C LYS A 167 20.89 31.54 18.46
N PRO A 168 20.15 31.90 19.52
CA PRO A 168 19.36 30.94 20.27
C PRO A 168 18.21 30.50 19.36
N SER A 169 18.44 29.50 18.51
CA SER A 169 17.35 28.75 17.93
C SER A 169 16.77 27.92 19.06
N THR A 170 15.58 28.30 19.53
CA THR A 170 14.68 27.37 20.21
C THR A 170 14.78 26.05 19.47
N PRO A 171 15.10 24.91 20.12
CA PRO A 171 15.05 23.64 19.43
C PRO A 171 13.66 23.59 18.81
N ALA A 172 13.57 23.32 17.50
CA ALA A 172 12.28 22.98 16.91
C ALA A 172 11.64 21.98 17.89
N ALA A 173 10.47 22.33 18.43
CA ALA A 173 9.85 21.60 19.51
C ALA A 173 9.40 20.22 19.00
N PHE A 174 10.35 19.32 18.77
CA PHE A 174 10.15 17.92 18.52
C PHE A 174 9.81 17.29 19.87
N HIS A 175 8.60 17.55 20.34
CA HIS A 175 8.03 16.76 21.41
C HIS A 175 7.91 15.33 20.89
N SER A 176 8.68 14.41 21.47
CA SER A 176 8.44 12.98 21.31
C SER A 176 7.13 12.67 22.04
N THR A 177 6.00 12.87 21.38
CA THR A 177 4.73 12.38 21.91
C THR A 177 4.77 10.86 21.77
N SER A 178 5.19 10.17 22.84
CA SER A 178 4.91 8.74 22.97
C SER A 178 3.39 8.59 22.98
N ILE A 179 2.80 8.18 21.85
CA ILE A 179 1.39 7.79 21.81
C ILE A 179 1.30 6.44 22.54
N SER A 180 1.29 6.49 23.88
CA SER A 180 0.80 5.37 24.68
C SER A 180 -0.70 5.29 24.44
N ARG A 181 -1.14 4.33 23.61
CA ARG A 181 -2.56 4.00 23.54
C ARG A 181 -3.01 3.54 24.95
N PRO A 182 -4.08 4.09 25.53
CA PRO A 182 -4.69 3.50 26.71
C PRO A 182 -5.20 2.10 26.33
N ARG A 183 -5.02 1.14 27.25
CA ARG A 183 -5.55 -0.22 27.14
C ARG A 183 -7.07 -0.21 27.17
#